data_AF-A0ABD7SQY3-F1
#
_entry.id   AF-A0ABD7SQY3-F1
#
_cell.length_a   1.000
_cell.length_b   1.000
_cell.length_c   1.000
_cell.angle_alpha   90.00
_cell.angle_beta   90.00
_cell.angle_gamma   90.00
#
_symmetry.space_group_name_H-M   'P 1'
#
loop_
_entity.id
_entity.type
_entity.pdbx_description
1 polymer ?
#
loop_
_entity_poly.entity_id
_entity_poly.type
_entity_poly.pdbx_seq_one_letter_code
_entity_poly.pdbx_strand_id
1 'polypeptide(L)'
;MQLLKLQQPRQNKDKAMSHPQPVASHKHFRMGVGIYRLVGQWSAPSKAMLEANPSGYALQMSLRPLCCNLICDHCGTSIIHHFIIEDEEKQRFSIGSSCVSKLGQHELVSAVQKFERERKSRERKEAAKNKQIERQKIIDADLAAQREQNGGLTDRELAIKEKELRDEFIEDNCWELTRPIVLLLKKVGTNFCNQIISGMKQGRMPEGKAKEIVIEIMAKQYSSNSNNKKAYLSSLDEMRSLYDRVAGQCQNVKEAAKTLVLNRDK
;
A
#
# COMPACT_ATOMS: atom_id res chain seq x y z
N MET A 1 16.03 -34.37 8.41
CA MET A 1 16.99 -34.28 9.53
C MET A 1 17.75 -32.96 9.42
N GLN A 2 17.31 -31.93 10.16
CA GLN A 2 17.93 -30.60 10.17
C GLN A 2 18.90 -30.50 11.37
N LEU A 3 20.16 -30.20 11.08
CA LEU A 3 21.23 -30.01 12.07
C LEU A 3 21.03 -28.70 12.83
N LEU A 4 20.62 -28.78 14.09
CA LEU A 4 20.67 -27.68 15.06
C LEU A 4 22.14 -27.31 15.35
N LYS A 5 22.56 -26.13 14.91
CA LYS A 5 23.83 -25.52 15.35
C LYS A 5 23.64 -24.93 16.76
N LEU A 6 24.16 -25.61 17.77
CA LEU A 6 24.35 -25.09 19.12
C LEU A 6 25.32 -23.91 19.08
N GLN A 7 24.81 -22.70 19.28
CA GLN A 7 25.63 -21.50 19.50
C GLN A 7 26.20 -21.54 20.91
N GLN A 8 27.53 -21.49 21.02
CA GLN A 8 28.22 -21.40 22.30
C GLN A 8 27.97 -20.03 22.97
N PRO A 9 27.81 -19.99 24.30
CA PRO A 9 27.66 -18.74 25.03
C PRO A 9 28.95 -17.91 24.95
N ARG A 10 28.82 -16.65 24.51
CA ARG A 10 29.93 -15.68 24.51
C ARG A 10 30.34 -15.40 25.95
N GLN A 11 31.56 -15.78 26.32
CA GLN A 11 32.18 -15.39 27.58
C GLN A 11 32.33 -13.86 27.61
N ASN A 12 31.59 -13.22 28.50
CA ASN A 12 31.67 -11.79 28.77
C ASN A 12 32.95 -11.57 29.56
N LYS A 13 33.99 -11.03 28.91
CA LYS A 13 35.24 -10.67 29.57
C LYS A 13 34.96 -9.65 30.67
N ASP A 14 35.52 -9.90 31.84
CA ASP A 14 35.43 -9.09 33.04
C ASP A 14 35.68 -7.62 32.73
N LYS A 15 34.64 -6.82 32.96
CA LYS A 15 34.65 -5.37 32.84
C LYS A 15 35.49 -4.85 34.01
N ALA A 16 36.71 -4.42 33.70
CA ALA A 16 37.61 -3.78 34.66
C ALA A 16 36.86 -2.72 35.48
N MET A 17 37.00 -2.78 36.80
CA MET A 17 36.38 -1.85 37.75
C MET A 17 36.83 -0.43 37.42
N SER A 18 35.95 0.36 36.83
CA SER A 18 36.15 1.77 36.56
C SER A 18 36.38 2.50 37.88
N HIS A 19 37.50 3.20 38.00
CA HIS A 19 37.73 4.12 39.12
C HIS A 19 36.53 5.07 39.27
N PRO A 20 36.04 5.32 40.50
CA PRO A 20 34.95 6.25 40.74
C PRO A 20 35.39 7.62 40.23
N GLN A 21 34.75 8.10 39.17
CA GLN A 21 35.01 9.45 38.70
C GLN A 21 34.57 10.44 39.79
N PRO A 22 35.36 11.49 40.08
CA PRO A 22 34.99 12.50 41.06
C PRO A 22 33.63 13.09 40.66
N VAL A 23 32.63 12.88 41.51
CA VAL A 23 31.29 13.43 41.30
C VAL A 23 31.41 14.94 41.45
N ALA A 24 31.09 15.69 40.39
CA ALA A 24 31.15 17.15 40.41
C ALA A 24 30.21 17.68 41.50
N SER A 25 30.78 18.37 42.50
CA SER A 25 29.98 19.08 43.51
C SER A 25 29.36 20.33 42.86
N HIS A 26 28.07 20.29 42.56
CA HIS A 26 27.39 21.39 41.88
C HIS A 26 27.04 22.52 42.87
N LYS A 27 27.78 23.63 42.82
CA LYS A 27 27.69 24.77 43.77
C LYS A 27 26.34 25.53 43.78
N HIS A 28 25.41 25.21 42.87
CA HIS A 28 24.21 26.02 42.61
C HIS A 28 22.87 25.30 42.68
N PHE A 29 22.79 24.00 43.03
CA PHE A 29 21.55 23.24 42.83
C PHE A 29 21.09 22.46 44.06
N ARG A 30 19.76 22.32 44.19
CA ARG A 30 19.07 21.55 45.24
C ARG A 30 19.16 20.05 44.96
N MET A 31 20.36 19.56 44.67
CA MET A 31 20.62 18.17 44.30
C MET A 31 21.60 17.54 45.27
N GLY A 32 21.48 16.24 45.46
CA GLY A 32 22.38 15.45 46.29
C GLY A 32 23.81 15.36 45.73
N VAL A 33 24.67 14.64 46.45
CA VAL A 33 26.02 14.30 45.99
C VAL A 33 26.04 12.79 45.78
N GLY A 34 26.48 12.31 44.62
CA GLY A 34 26.65 10.87 44.35
C GLY A 34 26.28 10.41 42.94
N ILE A 35 26.26 9.10 42.76
CA ILE A 35 25.79 8.45 41.52
C ILE A 35 24.27 8.51 41.47
N TYR A 36 23.72 8.86 40.32
CA TYR A 36 22.28 8.95 40.11
C TYR A 36 21.77 7.77 39.29
N ARG A 37 20.60 7.26 39.65
CA ARG A 37 19.86 6.27 38.88
C ARG A 37 18.59 6.86 38.29
N LEU A 38 18.26 6.50 37.04
CA LEU A 38 16.97 6.87 36.45
C LEU A 38 15.86 6.00 37.04
N VAL A 39 14.93 6.60 37.76
CA VAL A 39 13.75 5.92 38.33
C VAL A 39 12.60 5.88 37.33
N GLY A 40 12.42 6.95 36.57
CA GLY A 40 11.35 7.02 35.60
C GLY A 40 11.26 8.35 34.88
N GLN A 41 10.15 8.53 34.18
CA GLN A 41 9.82 9.77 33.50
C GLN A 41 8.37 10.13 33.78
N TRP A 42 8.11 11.43 33.90
CA TRP A 42 6.77 11.98 33.94
C TRP A 42 6.71 13.18 33.00
N SER A 43 5.57 13.40 32.35
CA SER A 43 5.38 14.54 31.46
C SER A 43 4.14 15.29 31.86
N ALA A 44 4.25 16.61 31.95
CA ALA A 44 3.09 17.46 32.17
C ALA A 44 2.10 17.28 31.01
N PRO A 45 0.81 17.04 31.29
CA PRO A 45 -0.21 16.97 30.25
C PRO A 45 -0.28 18.29 29.47
N SER A 46 -0.61 18.21 28.18
CA SER A 46 -0.65 19.39 27.30
C SER A 46 -1.85 20.29 27.62
N LYS A 47 -1.75 21.58 27.28
CA LYS A 47 -2.90 22.50 27.36
C LYS A 47 -4.07 22.06 26.47
N ALA A 48 -3.78 21.49 25.30
CA ALA A 48 -4.82 20.93 24.43
C ALA A 48 -5.62 19.81 25.14
N MET A 49 -4.99 19.02 26.01
CA MET A 49 -5.72 18.04 26.82
C MET A 49 -6.60 18.71 27.87
N LEU A 50 -6.15 19.81 28.48
CA LEU A 50 -6.97 20.58 29.42
C LEU A 50 -8.23 21.11 28.73
N GLU A 51 -8.11 21.62 27.50
CA GLU A 51 -9.24 22.15 26.73
C GLU A 51 -10.20 21.04 26.27
N ALA A 52 -9.68 19.93 25.76
CA ALA A 52 -10.49 18.83 25.23
C ALA A 52 -11.08 17.92 26.31
N ASN A 53 -10.37 17.72 27.42
CA ASN A 53 -10.78 16.86 28.53
C ASN A 53 -10.18 17.33 29.87
N PRO A 54 -10.82 18.31 30.55
CA PRO A 54 -10.35 18.84 31.83
C PRO A 54 -10.20 17.76 32.92
N SER A 55 -11.11 16.77 32.95
CA SER A 55 -11.07 15.69 33.93
C SER A 55 -9.85 14.77 33.74
N GLY A 56 -9.54 14.43 32.49
CA GLY A 56 -8.36 13.64 32.14
C GLY A 56 -7.06 14.39 32.45
N TYR A 57 -7.04 15.71 32.22
CA TYR A 57 -5.91 16.55 32.61
C TYR A 57 -5.70 16.54 34.13
N ALA A 58 -6.76 16.74 34.93
CA ALA A 58 -6.69 16.73 36.39
C ALA A 58 -6.18 15.38 36.92
N LEU A 59 -6.62 14.27 36.33
CA LEU A 59 -6.13 12.93 36.67
C LEU A 59 -4.64 12.76 36.33
N GLN A 60 -4.19 13.20 35.16
CA GLN A 60 -2.76 13.11 34.80
C GLN A 60 -1.88 13.98 35.71
N MET A 61 -2.40 15.14 36.12
CA MET A 61 -1.74 16.01 37.09
C MET A 61 -1.70 15.41 38.49
N SER A 62 -2.71 14.65 38.92
CA SER A 62 -2.71 13.99 40.23
C SER A 62 -1.71 12.83 40.30
N LEU A 63 -1.35 12.23 39.16
CA LEU A 63 -0.30 11.21 39.04
C LEU A 63 1.14 11.79 39.03
N ARG A 64 1.30 13.11 39.20
CA ARG A 64 2.60 13.76 39.22
C ARG A 64 3.45 13.26 40.40
N PRO A 65 4.71 12.85 40.18
CA PRO A 65 5.62 12.50 41.26
C PRO A 65 5.79 13.65 42.27
N LEU A 66 5.87 13.34 43.57
CA LEU A 66 6.01 14.34 44.63
C LEU A 66 7.27 15.22 44.48
N CYS A 67 8.34 14.67 43.91
CA CYS A 67 9.57 15.41 43.64
C CYS A 67 9.49 16.34 42.41
N CYS A 68 8.40 16.31 41.63
CA CYS A 68 8.25 17.09 40.42
C CYS A 68 7.49 18.40 40.70
N ASN A 69 8.22 19.52 40.65
CA ASN A 69 7.65 20.85 40.85
C ASN A 69 7.41 21.62 39.53
N LEU A 70 7.31 20.93 38.39
CA LEU A 70 7.24 21.53 37.04
C LEU A 70 8.48 22.36 36.63
N ILE A 71 9.53 22.31 37.44
CA ILE A 71 10.83 22.93 37.21
C ILE A 71 11.95 21.90 37.31
N CYS A 72 13.07 22.20 36.67
CA CYS A 72 14.27 21.39 36.72
C CYS A 72 15.04 21.66 38.02
N ASP A 73 15.30 20.64 38.84
CA ASP A 73 16.06 20.81 40.09
C ASP A 73 17.54 21.19 39.85
N HIS A 74 18.06 20.90 38.65
CA HIS A 74 19.41 21.28 38.22
C HIS A 74 19.51 22.71 37.67
N CYS A 75 18.45 23.37 37.19
CA CYS A 75 18.62 24.71 36.60
C CYS A 75 17.47 25.68 36.84
N GLY A 76 16.43 25.26 37.56
CA GLY A 76 15.24 26.05 37.85
C GLY A 76 14.32 26.29 36.66
N THR A 77 14.72 25.91 35.43
CA THR A 77 13.90 26.13 34.23
C THR A 77 12.67 25.24 34.25
N SER A 78 11.51 25.81 33.88
CA SER A 78 10.29 25.04 33.67
C SER A 78 10.46 24.02 32.54
N ILE A 79 10.11 22.77 32.79
CA ILE A 79 10.24 21.68 31.83
C ILE A 79 8.89 20.95 31.72
N ILE A 80 8.62 20.38 30.54
CA ILE A 80 7.41 19.59 30.30
C ILE A 80 7.70 18.11 30.54
N HIS A 81 8.86 17.63 30.10
CA HIS A 81 9.30 16.25 30.24
C HIS A 81 10.32 16.17 31.38
N HIS A 82 9.93 15.49 32.45
CA HIS A 82 10.70 15.35 33.68
C HIS A 82 11.29 13.94 33.75
N PHE A 83 12.61 13.85 33.82
CA PHE A 83 13.29 12.62 34.19
C PHE A 83 13.44 12.61 35.71
N ILE A 84 12.89 11.56 36.33
CA ILE A 84 12.97 11.35 37.77
C ILE A 84 14.20 10.53 38.03
N ILE A 85 15.19 11.15 38.65
CA ILE A 85 16.43 10.49 39.06
C ILE A 85 16.44 10.37 40.58
N GLU A 86 17.20 9.40 41.07
CA GLU A 86 17.37 9.15 42.50
C GLU A 86 18.84 9.02 42.83
N ASP A 87 19.27 9.62 43.92
CA ASP A 87 20.65 9.54 44.42
C ASP A 87 20.87 8.32 45.33
N GLU A 88 22.07 8.20 45.89
CA GLU A 88 22.46 7.13 46.81
C GLU A 88 21.70 7.20 48.15
N GLU A 89 21.28 8.40 48.56
CA GLU A 89 20.47 8.63 49.76
C GLU A 89 18.97 8.36 49.53
N LYS A 90 18.59 7.89 48.33
CA LYS A 90 17.20 7.65 47.90
C LYS A 90 16.35 8.92 47.79
N GLN A 91 16.96 10.09 47.71
CA GLN A 91 16.28 11.34 47.39
C GLN A 91 16.03 11.43 45.88
N ARG A 92 14.85 11.93 45.50
CA ARG A 92 14.42 12.01 44.11
C ARG A 92 14.44 13.44 43.60
N PHE A 93 14.94 13.60 42.38
CA PHE A 93 15.04 14.89 41.70
C PHE A 93 14.39 14.79 40.31
N SER A 94 13.81 15.90 39.88
CA SER A 94 13.14 16.07 38.60
C SER A 94 14.00 16.96 37.69
N ILE A 95 14.49 16.40 36.59
CA ILE A 95 15.48 17.08 35.73
C ILE A 95 15.09 16.95 34.25
N GLY A 96 15.39 17.98 33.45
CA GLY A 96 15.23 17.93 31.99
C GLY A 96 16.38 17.17 31.31
N SER A 97 16.14 16.61 30.12
CA SER A 97 17.18 15.81 29.42
C SER A 97 18.48 16.56 29.18
N SER A 98 18.43 17.87 28.90
CA SER A 98 19.62 18.71 28.71
C SER A 98 20.49 18.84 29.96
N CYS A 99 19.88 18.78 31.15
CA CYS A 99 20.60 18.87 32.42
C CYS A 99 21.15 17.51 32.87
N VAL A 100 20.52 16.39 32.47
CA VAL A 100 21.08 15.05 32.70
C VAL A 100 22.46 14.91 32.04
N SER A 101 22.64 15.45 30.83
CA SER A 101 23.95 15.46 30.14
C SER A 101 25.04 16.23 30.89
N LYS A 102 24.67 17.18 31.75
CA LYS A 102 25.61 18.00 32.55
C LYS A 102 26.09 17.30 33.82
N LEU A 103 25.45 16.20 34.22
CA LEU A 103 25.82 15.42 35.40
C LEU A 103 27.07 14.53 35.17
N GLY A 104 27.54 14.41 33.92
CA GLY A 104 28.74 13.63 33.60
C GLY A 104 28.58 12.10 33.69
N GLN A 105 27.38 11.60 33.98
CA GLN A 105 27.12 10.17 34.16
C GLN A 105 26.64 9.52 32.86
N HIS A 106 27.56 8.87 32.15
CA HIS A 106 27.30 8.31 30.81
C HIS A 106 26.15 7.28 30.76
N GLU A 107 26.02 6.43 31.78
CA GLU A 107 24.96 5.41 31.85
C GLU A 107 23.57 6.07 31.96
N LEU A 108 23.47 7.12 32.79
CA LEU A 108 22.24 7.89 32.97
C LEU A 108 21.83 8.61 31.67
N VAL A 109 22.79 9.25 31.00
CA VAL A 109 22.58 9.90 29.70
C VAL A 109 22.07 8.90 28.67
N SER A 110 22.69 7.73 28.60
CA SER A 110 22.30 6.67 27.65
C SER A 110 20.87 6.17 27.92
N ALA A 111 20.49 6.01 29.18
CA ALA A 111 19.13 5.62 29.58
C ALA A 111 18.11 6.68 29.16
N VAL A 112 18.36 7.96 29.45
CA VAL A 112 17.49 9.08 29.06
C VAL A 112 17.32 9.18 27.56
N GLN A 113 18.42 9.06 26.79
CA GLN A 113 18.36 9.06 25.32
C GLN A 113 17.56 7.88 24.75
N LYS A 114 17.57 6.72 25.41
CA LYS A 114 16.72 5.59 25.02
C LYS A 114 15.24 5.93 25.20
N PHE A 115 14.85 6.48 26.35
CA PHE A 115 13.47 6.92 26.61
C PHE A 115 13.00 7.99 25.62
N GLU A 116 13.85 8.98 25.31
CA GLU A 116 13.50 10.02 24.33
C GLU A 116 13.29 9.45 22.93
N ARG A 117 14.13 8.49 22.50
CA ARG A 117 13.99 7.82 21.20
C ARG A 117 12.70 7.02 21.13
N GLU A 118 12.36 6.28 22.18
CA GLU A 118 11.12 5.53 22.26
C GLU A 118 9.89 6.45 22.21
N ARG A 119 9.91 7.56 22.96
CA ARG A 119 8.85 8.57 22.92
C ARG A 119 8.68 9.17 21.52
N LYS A 120 9.76 9.68 20.91
CA LYS A 120 9.73 10.23 19.54
C LYS A 120 9.25 9.20 18.52
N SER A 121 9.59 7.92 18.71
CA SER A 121 9.08 6.83 17.86
C SER A 121 7.57 6.65 17.99
N ARG A 122 7.03 6.68 19.21
CA ARG A 122 5.57 6.61 19.45
C ARG A 122 4.84 7.80 18.85
N GLU A 123 5.31 9.02 19.10
CA GLU A 123 4.72 10.25 18.54
C GLU A 123 4.69 10.21 17.01
N ARG A 124 5.78 9.76 16.37
CA ARG A 124 5.82 9.59 14.90
C ARG A 124 4.81 8.55 14.40
N LYS A 125 4.67 7.43 15.11
CA LYS A 125 3.70 6.38 14.74
C LYS A 125 2.26 6.88 14.87
N GLU A 126 1.95 7.61 15.95
CA GLU A 126 0.61 8.19 16.16
C GLU A 126 0.30 9.26 15.11
N ALA A 127 1.24 10.17 14.82
CA ALA A 127 1.08 11.16 13.77
C ALA A 127 0.87 10.52 12.38
N ALA A 128 1.59 9.43 12.07
CA ALA A 128 1.41 8.69 10.83
C ALA A 128 0.03 8.03 10.74
N LYS A 129 -0.45 7.40 11.83
CA LYS A 129 -1.80 6.81 11.90
C LYS A 129 -2.87 7.87 11.69
N ASN A 130 -2.76 9.02 12.36
CA ASN A 130 -3.74 10.10 12.21
C ASN A 130 -3.81 10.62 10.77
N LYS A 131 -2.66 10.80 10.11
CA LYS A 131 -2.59 11.17 8.69
C LYS A 131 -3.21 10.11 7.78
N GLN A 132 -3.02 8.83 8.08
CA GLN A 132 -3.62 7.74 7.30
C GLN A 132 -5.16 7.74 7.44
N ILE A 133 -5.67 7.94 8.66
CA ILE A 133 -7.10 8.03 8.93
C ILE A 133 -7.71 9.23 8.18
N GLU A 134 -7.05 10.38 8.22
CA GLU A 134 -7.50 11.58 7.50
C GLU A 134 -7.55 11.37 5.99
N ARG A 135 -6.50 10.77 5.41
CA ARG A 135 -6.47 10.41 3.98
C ARG A 135 -7.59 9.43 3.62
N GLN A 136 -7.83 8.44 4.46
CA GLN A 136 -8.88 7.46 4.22
C GLN A 136 -10.26 8.13 4.21
N LYS A 137 -10.53 9.06 5.14
CA LYS A 137 -11.79 9.81 5.17
C LYS A 137 -12.02 10.62 3.90
N ILE A 138 -10.97 11.23 3.35
CA ILE A 138 -11.07 11.98 2.09
C ILE A 138 -11.41 11.02 0.93
N ILE A 139 -10.69 9.90 0.83
CA ILE A 139 -10.94 8.89 -0.21
C ILE A 139 -12.36 8.33 -0.10
N ASP A 140 -12.82 8.01 1.11
CA ASP A 140 -14.16 7.48 1.35
C ASP A 140 -15.24 8.51 0.98
N ALA A 141 -15.01 9.79 1.26
CA ALA A 141 -15.91 10.87 0.86
C ALA A 141 -15.97 11.04 -0.67
N ASP A 142 -14.82 10.99 -1.35
CA ASP A 142 -14.75 11.07 -2.82
C ASP A 142 -15.48 9.89 -3.47
N LEU A 143 -15.28 8.66 -2.96
CA LEU A 143 -15.98 7.47 -3.45
C LEU A 143 -17.50 7.52 -3.19
N ALA A 144 -17.92 8.10 -2.06
CA ALA A 144 -19.34 8.31 -1.76
C ALA A 144 -19.96 9.33 -2.73
N ALA A 145 -19.26 10.42 -3.02
CA ALA A 145 -19.72 11.43 -3.99
C ALA A 145 -19.85 10.85 -5.41
N GLN A 146 -18.88 10.03 -5.86
CA GLN A 146 -18.98 9.33 -7.14
C GLN A 146 -20.23 8.44 -7.20
N ARG A 147 -20.49 7.67 -6.13
CA ARG A 147 -21.66 6.79 -6.06
C ARG A 147 -22.98 7.56 -6.08
N GLU A 148 -23.04 8.71 -5.41
CA GLU A 148 -24.24 9.55 -5.44
C GLU A 148 -24.52 10.08 -6.86
N GLN A 149 -23.48 10.48 -7.59
CA GLN A 149 -23.59 10.98 -8.96
C GLN A 149 -23.94 9.88 -9.97
N ASN A 150 -23.35 8.70 -9.85
CA ASN A 150 -23.45 7.62 -10.84
C ASN A 150 -24.49 6.55 -10.47
N GLY A 151 -25.51 6.89 -9.67
CA GLY A 151 -26.61 5.96 -9.34
C GLY A 151 -26.18 4.72 -8.54
N GLY A 152 -25.20 4.87 -7.66
CA GLY A 152 -24.71 3.84 -6.74
C GLY A 152 -23.41 3.15 -7.15
N LEU A 153 -22.86 3.47 -8.33
CA LEU A 153 -21.61 2.91 -8.84
C LEU A 153 -20.45 3.92 -8.73
N THR A 154 -19.23 3.47 -8.53
CA THR A 154 -18.03 4.31 -8.69
C THR A 154 -17.70 4.50 -10.17
N ASP A 155 -16.94 5.54 -10.54
CA ASP A 155 -16.52 5.77 -11.94
C ASP A 155 -15.84 4.53 -12.55
N ARG A 156 -15.06 3.83 -11.72
CA ARG A 156 -14.40 2.58 -12.10
C ARG A 156 -15.40 1.45 -12.39
N GLU A 157 -16.40 1.29 -11.53
CA GLU A 157 -17.44 0.26 -11.70
C GLU A 157 -18.33 0.58 -12.92
N LEU A 158 -18.64 1.85 -13.14
CA LEU A 158 -19.34 2.32 -14.34
C LEU A 158 -18.57 1.96 -15.61
N ALA A 159 -17.28 2.27 -15.66
CA ALA A 159 -16.42 1.95 -16.81
C ALA A 159 -16.29 0.44 -17.07
N ILE A 160 -16.28 -0.39 -16.01
CA ILE A 160 -16.31 -1.85 -16.15
C ILE A 160 -17.63 -2.30 -16.78
N LYS A 161 -18.75 -1.81 -16.27
CA LYS A 161 -20.09 -2.15 -16.76
C LYS A 161 -20.29 -1.73 -18.21
N GLU A 162 -19.81 -0.54 -18.59
CA GLU A 162 -19.83 -0.07 -19.98
C GLU A 162 -19.00 -0.96 -20.89
N LYS A 163 -17.83 -1.39 -20.43
CA LYS A 163 -16.98 -2.31 -21.18
C LYS A 163 -17.65 -3.67 -21.37
N GLU A 164 -18.26 -4.23 -20.33
CA GLU A 164 -19.00 -5.50 -20.40
C GLU A 164 -20.14 -5.42 -21.42
N LEU A 165 -20.97 -4.38 -21.34
CA LEU A 165 -22.05 -4.14 -22.31
C LEU A 165 -21.52 -4.00 -23.74
N ARG A 166 -20.37 -3.35 -23.92
CA ARG A 166 -19.74 -3.23 -25.24
C ARG A 166 -19.26 -4.58 -25.74
N ASP A 167 -18.58 -5.34 -24.88
CA ASP A 167 -18.02 -6.65 -25.24
C ASP A 167 -19.16 -7.64 -25.57
N GLU A 168 -20.26 -7.63 -24.82
CA GLU A 168 -21.49 -8.39 -25.12
C GLU A 168 -22.09 -8.00 -26.47
N PHE A 169 -22.24 -6.69 -26.74
CA PHE A 169 -22.74 -6.21 -28.03
C PHE A 169 -21.84 -6.67 -29.19
N ILE A 170 -20.52 -6.61 -29.01
CA ILE A 170 -19.55 -7.07 -30.01
C ILE A 170 -19.69 -8.58 -30.23
N GLU A 171 -19.79 -9.35 -29.15
CA GLU A 171 -19.91 -10.81 -29.22
C GLU A 171 -21.15 -11.25 -30.00
N ASP A 172 -22.32 -10.71 -29.66
CA ASP A 172 -23.59 -11.05 -30.31
C ASP A 172 -23.58 -10.71 -31.80
N ASN A 173 -23.09 -9.52 -32.17
CA ASN A 173 -23.11 -9.04 -33.55
C ASN A 173 -21.98 -9.62 -34.41
N CYS A 174 -20.79 -9.85 -33.86
CA CYS A 174 -19.68 -10.44 -34.61
C CYS A 174 -19.83 -11.96 -34.74
N TRP A 175 -20.52 -12.63 -33.83
CA TRP A 175 -20.70 -14.09 -33.90
C TRP A 175 -21.41 -14.51 -35.19
N GLU A 176 -22.53 -13.88 -35.53
CA GLU A 176 -23.29 -14.23 -36.74
C GLU A 176 -22.49 -13.91 -38.02
N LEU A 177 -21.73 -12.81 -38.03
CA LEU A 177 -20.86 -12.43 -39.16
C LEU A 177 -19.71 -13.43 -39.37
N THR A 178 -19.09 -13.87 -38.27
CA THR A 178 -17.92 -14.77 -38.33
C THR A 178 -18.30 -16.24 -38.48
N ARG A 179 -19.58 -16.58 -38.30
CA ARG A 179 -20.10 -17.95 -38.36
C ARG A 179 -19.63 -18.77 -39.56
N PRO A 180 -19.62 -18.26 -40.82
CA PRO A 180 -19.15 -19.04 -41.97
C PRO A 180 -17.68 -19.46 -41.85
N ILE A 181 -16.83 -18.56 -41.33
CA ILE A 181 -15.40 -18.81 -41.12
C ILE A 181 -15.22 -19.81 -39.97
N VAL A 182 -15.94 -19.61 -38.87
CA VAL A 182 -15.89 -20.48 -37.69
C VAL A 182 -16.27 -21.92 -38.05
N LEU A 183 -17.28 -22.13 -38.90
CA LEU A 183 -17.67 -23.47 -39.34
C LEU A 183 -16.55 -24.18 -40.11
N LEU A 184 -15.82 -23.48 -40.97
CA LEU A 184 -14.67 -24.03 -41.69
C LEU A 184 -13.50 -24.36 -40.75
N LEU A 185 -13.19 -23.45 -39.82
CA LEU A 185 -12.10 -23.67 -38.85
C LEU A 185 -12.41 -24.82 -37.88
N LYS A 186 -13.67 -24.97 -37.45
CA LYS A 186 -14.10 -26.07 -36.57
C LYS A 186 -13.91 -27.44 -37.19
N LYS A 187 -14.03 -27.59 -38.52
CA LYS A 187 -13.78 -28.87 -39.20
C LYS A 187 -12.34 -29.36 -39.03
N VAL A 188 -11.39 -28.44 -38.88
CA VAL A 188 -9.97 -28.77 -38.68
C VAL A 188 -9.68 -29.14 -37.21
N GLY A 189 -10.29 -28.42 -36.26
CA GLY A 189 -10.24 -28.78 -34.84
C GLY A 189 -8.89 -28.62 -34.14
N THR A 190 -7.92 -27.89 -34.73
CA THR A 190 -6.61 -27.67 -34.09
C THR A 190 -6.68 -26.62 -32.98
N ASN A 191 -5.74 -26.67 -32.02
CA ASN A 191 -5.61 -25.68 -30.94
C ASN A 191 -5.50 -24.25 -31.48
N PHE A 192 -4.76 -24.05 -32.57
CA PHE A 192 -4.67 -22.78 -33.28
C PHE A 192 -6.06 -22.31 -33.75
N CYS A 193 -6.82 -23.16 -34.43
CA CYS A 193 -8.17 -22.80 -34.91
C CYS A 193 -9.10 -22.44 -33.74
N ASN A 194 -9.04 -23.18 -32.63
CA ASN A 194 -9.85 -22.91 -31.44
C ASN A 194 -9.53 -21.54 -30.81
N GLN A 195 -8.24 -21.17 -30.75
CA GLN A 195 -7.83 -19.83 -30.29
C GLN A 195 -8.33 -18.73 -31.22
N ILE A 196 -8.22 -18.92 -32.53
CA ILE A 196 -8.75 -17.97 -33.53
C ILE A 196 -10.27 -17.83 -33.41
N ILE A 197 -10.99 -18.94 -33.28
CA ILE A 197 -12.45 -18.93 -33.09
C ILE A 197 -12.83 -18.15 -31.82
N SER A 198 -12.12 -18.36 -30.71
CA SER A 198 -12.34 -17.60 -29.47
C SER A 198 -12.07 -16.10 -29.66
N GLY A 199 -11.05 -15.74 -30.44
CA GLY A 199 -10.77 -14.35 -30.78
C GLY A 199 -11.87 -13.72 -31.64
N MET A 200 -12.31 -14.44 -32.68
CA MET A 200 -13.38 -13.99 -33.60
C MET A 200 -14.71 -13.77 -32.89
N LYS A 201 -15.06 -14.63 -31.92
CA LYS A 201 -16.22 -14.41 -31.04
C LYS A 201 -16.15 -13.09 -30.31
N GLN A 202 -14.97 -12.68 -29.87
CA GLN A 202 -14.74 -11.39 -29.21
C GLN A 202 -14.50 -10.26 -30.21
N GLY A 203 -14.90 -10.43 -31.47
CA GLY A 203 -14.69 -9.50 -32.57
C GLY A 203 -13.24 -9.36 -33.04
N ARG A 204 -12.27 -10.10 -32.48
CA ARG A 204 -10.85 -10.00 -32.86
C ARG A 204 -10.56 -10.87 -34.08
N MET A 205 -10.56 -10.23 -35.25
CA MET A 205 -10.16 -10.86 -36.50
C MET A 205 -8.63 -11.00 -36.55
N PRO A 206 -8.09 -12.15 -37.00
CA PRO A 206 -6.65 -12.30 -37.18
C PRO A 206 -6.07 -11.34 -38.23
N GLU A 207 -4.82 -10.96 -38.04
CA GLU A 207 -4.09 -10.06 -38.92
C GLU A 207 -2.73 -10.67 -39.33
N GLY A 208 -2.07 -10.06 -40.33
CA GLY A 208 -0.75 -10.49 -40.82
C GLY A 208 -0.71 -11.96 -41.24
N LYS A 209 0.31 -12.70 -40.80
CA LYS A 209 0.47 -14.13 -41.13
C LYS A 209 -0.68 -15.01 -40.64
N ALA A 210 -1.29 -14.67 -39.51
CA ALA A 210 -2.41 -15.46 -38.98
C ALA A 210 -3.63 -15.38 -39.92
N LYS A 211 -3.87 -14.21 -40.52
CA LYS A 211 -4.90 -14.03 -41.56
C LYS A 211 -4.63 -14.94 -42.76
N GLU A 212 -3.40 -14.96 -43.26
CA GLU A 212 -3.01 -15.79 -44.41
C GLU A 212 -3.24 -17.28 -44.14
N ILE A 213 -2.80 -17.76 -42.97
CA ILE A 213 -2.99 -19.16 -42.53
C ILE A 213 -4.48 -19.50 -42.45
N VAL A 214 -5.30 -18.61 -41.88
CA VAL A 214 -6.75 -18.83 -41.77
C VAL A 214 -7.41 -18.93 -43.15
N ILE A 215 -7.08 -18.03 -44.08
CA ILE A 215 -7.59 -18.07 -45.46
C ILE A 215 -7.16 -19.37 -46.15
N GLU A 216 -5.91 -19.79 -45.97
CA GLU A 216 -5.40 -21.04 -46.52
C GLU A 216 -6.18 -22.26 -46.00
N ILE A 217 -6.42 -22.30 -44.69
CA ILE A 217 -7.23 -23.33 -44.05
C ILE A 217 -8.66 -23.33 -44.61
N MET A 218 -9.28 -22.15 -44.71
CA MET A 218 -10.63 -22.00 -45.27
C MET A 218 -10.68 -22.56 -46.70
N ALA A 219 -9.72 -22.20 -47.56
CA ALA A 219 -9.66 -22.66 -48.95
C ALA A 219 -9.48 -24.18 -49.05
N LYS A 220 -8.64 -24.78 -48.20
CA LYS A 220 -8.47 -26.24 -48.10
C LYS A 220 -9.74 -26.95 -47.67
N GLN A 221 -10.44 -26.41 -46.67
CA GLN A 221 -11.69 -27.00 -46.16
C GLN A 221 -12.87 -26.82 -47.11
N TYR A 222 -12.87 -25.76 -47.91
CA TYR A 222 -13.93 -25.48 -48.88
C TYR A 222 -13.79 -26.35 -50.15
N SER A 223 -12.57 -26.47 -50.70
CA SER A 223 -12.35 -27.14 -51.99
C SER A 223 -12.49 -28.66 -51.98
N SER A 224 -12.60 -29.31 -50.81
CA SER A 224 -12.76 -30.78 -50.58
C SER A 224 -11.68 -31.70 -51.20
N ASN A 225 -10.92 -31.22 -52.18
CA ASN A 225 -9.98 -32.00 -52.98
C ASN A 225 -8.69 -31.17 -53.20
N SER A 226 -7.82 -31.18 -52.19
CA SER A 226 -6.57 -30.41 -52.14
C SER A 226 -5.60 -30.69 -53.29
N ASN A 227 -5.82 -31.78 -54.05
CA ASN A 227 -4.94 -32.22 -55.12
C ASN A 227 -5.20 -31.48 -56.45
N ASN A 228 -6.37 -30.81 -56.60
CA ASN A 228 -6.65 -30.00 -57.78
C ASN A 228 -6.18 -28.55 -57.56
N LYS A 229 -4.96 -28.25 -58.01
CA LYS A 229 -4.33 -26.92 -57.89
C LYS A 229 -5.20 -25.78 -58.41
N LYS A 230 -5.95 -26.00 -59.51
CA LYS A 230 -6.82 -24.96 -60.10
C LYS A 230 -8.04 -24.68 -59.22
N ALA A 231 -8.69 -25.71 -58.70
CA ALA A 231 -9.82 -25.57 -57.79
C ALA A 231 -9.39 -24.87 -56.48
N TYR A 232 -8.25 -25.27 -55.92
CA TYR A 232 -7.70 -24.66 -54.72
C TYR A 232 -7.41 -23.15 -54.87
N LEU A 233 -6.74 -22.75 -55.96
CA LEU A 233 -6.44 -21.33 -56.21
C LEU A 233 -7.72 -20.50 -56.35
N SER A 234 -8.73 -21.01 -57.05
CA SER A 234 -10.03 -20.34 -57.16
C SER A 234 -10.72 -20.18 -55.80
N SER A 235 -10.68 -21.23 -54.95
CA SER A 235 -11.24 -21.14 -53.59
C SER A 235 -10.46 -20.19 -52.69
N LEU A 236 -9.16 -20.01 -52.92
CA LEU A 236 -8.33 -19.09 -52.13
C LEU A 236 -8.76 -17.63 -52.31
N ASP A 237 -9.01 -17.22 -53.55
CA ASP A 237 -9.50 -15.86 -53.85
C ASP A 237 -10.90 -15.63 -53.26
N GLU A 238 -11.80 -16.61 -53.42
CA GLU A 238 -13.16 -16.54 -52.85
C GLU A 238 -13.13 -16.42 -51.31
N MET A 239 -12.33 -17.27 -50.65
CA MET A 239 -12.20 -17.24 -49.19
C MET A 239 -11.51 -15.97 -48.68
N ARG A 240 -10.58 -15.40 -49.44
CA ARG A 240 -9.97 -14.10 -49.14
C ARG A 240 -11.00 -12.99 -49.20
N SER A 241 -11.81 -12.92 -50.26
CA SER A 241 -12.89 -11.93 -50.38
C SER A 241 -13.94 -12.09 -49.29
N LEU A 242 -14.31 -13.33 -48.93
CA LEU A 242 -15.20 -13.60 -47.80
C LEU A 242 -14.60 -13.09 -46.48
N TYR A 243 -13.34 -13.43 -46.21
CA TYR A 243 -12.64 -13.02 -45.01
C TYR A 243 -12.58 -11.49 -44.88
N ASP A 244 -12.16 -10.79 -45.93
CA ASP A 244 -12.00 -9.34 -45.91
C ASP A 244 -13.34 -8.61 -45.70
N ARG A 245 -14.40 -9.12 -46.32
CA ARG A 245 -15.77 -8.62 -46.12
C ARG A 245 -16.23 -8.81 -44.66
N VAL A 246 -16.09 -10.01 -44.11
CA VAL A 246 -16.46 -10.30 -42.72
C VAL A 246 -15.63 -9.46 -41.74
N ALA A 247 -14.33 -9.31 -42.00
CA ALA A 247 -13.44 -8.50 -41.18
C ALA A 247 -13.84 -7.02 -41.19
N GLY A 248 -14.17 -6.48 -42.36
CA GLY A 248 -14.69 -5.11 -42.49
C GLY A 248 -16.02 -4.91 -41.75
N GLN A 249 -16.94 -5.88 -41.84
CA GLN A 249 -18.20 -5.83 -41.11
C GLN A 249 -18.00 -5.91 -39.59
N CYS A 250 -17.12 -6.78 -39.09
CA CYS A 250 -16.79 -6.85 -37.67
C CYS A 250 -16.15 -5.56 -37.16
N GLN A 251 -15.31 -4.91 -37.99
CA GLN A 251 -14.74 -3.61 -37.65
C GLN A 251 -15.84 -2.54 -37.54
N ASN A 252 -16.80 -2.52 -38.46
CA ASN A 252 -17.94 -1.60 -38.39
C ASN A 252 -18.78 -1.82 -37.12
N VAL A 253 -19.01 -3.08 -36.72
CA VAL A 253 -19.68 -3.42 -35.46
C VAL A 253 -18.92 -2.86 -34.26
N LYS A 254 -17.59 -3.00 -34.23
CA LYS A 254 -16.77 -2.44 -33.15
C LYS A 254 -16.90 -0.93 -33.07
N GLU A 255 -16.82 -0.23 -34.20
CA GLU A 255 -16.98 1.23 -34.23
C GLU A 255 -18.39 1.64 -33.78
N ALA A 256 -19.43 0.93 -34.22
CA ALA A 256 -20.81 1.14 -33.75
C ALA A 256 -20.95 0.93 -32.23
N ALA A 257 -20.30 -0.11 -31.69
CA ALA A 257 -20.26 -0.38 -30.25
C ALA A 257 -19.57 0.75 -29.47
N LYS A 258 -18.60 1.47 -30.08
CA LYS A 258 -18.02 2.65 -29.44
C LYS A 258 -19.01 3.80 -29.32
N THR A 259 -19.79 4.02 -30.37
CA THR A 259 -20.77 5.10 -30.44
C THR A 259 -21.99 4.84 -29.55
N LEU A 260 -22.43 3.59 -29.42
CA LEU A 260 -23.57 3.22 -28.58
C LEU A 260 -23.35 3.51 -27.09
N VAL A 261 -22.12 3.29 -26.59
CA VAL A 261 -21.77 3.61 -25.20
C VAL A 261 -21.85 5.12 -24.97
N LEU A 262 -21.36 5.94 -25.91
CA LEU A 262 -21.33 7.41 -25.78
C LEU A 262 -22.70 8.09 -25.83
N ASN A 263 -23.71 7.46 -26.43
CA ASN A 263 -25.04 8.05 -26.60
C ASN A 263 -26.02 7.69 -25.49
N ARG A 264 -25.65 6.79 -24.56
CA ARG A 264 -26.53 6.36 -23.47
C ARG A 264 -26.54 7.32 -22.28
N ASP A 265 -25.54 8.21 -22.21
CA ASP A 265 -25.35 9.20 -21.14
C ASP A 265 -25.88 10.61 -21.52
N LYS A 266 -26.57 10.74 -22.65
CA LYS A 266 -27.27 11.97 -23.08
C LYS A 266 -28.78 11.79 -22.97
#